data_AF-M4CEJ7-F1
#
_entry.id   AF-M4CEJ7-F1
#
_cell.length_a   1.000
_cell.length_b   1.000
_cell.length_c   1.000
_cell.angle_alpha   90.00
_cell.angle_beta   90.00
_cell.angle_gamma   90.00
#
_symmetry.space_group_name_H-M   'P 1'
#
loop_
_entity.id
_entity.type
_entity.pdbx_description
1 polymer ?
#
loop_
_entity_poly.entity_id
_entity_poly.type
_entity_poly.pdbx_seq_one_letter_code
_entity_poly.pdbx_strand_id
1 'polypeptide(L)'
;MELHTDSSVISILKEDETGGLEIMKGEEWLRVKPVADTLIINLGDMMQAISDDEYKSVKHRVKKKDRTRERHSVCYFVFPQRDCVIKSSNYKPFTYSEFEAQVQADFQYLGTKVGLHRFSPKSPLFL
;
A
#
# COMPACT_ATOMS: atom_id res chain seq x y z
N MET A 1 12.87 -3.87 -0.96
CA MET A 1 11.62 -3.46 -0.31
C MET A 1 10.81 -4.71 -0.07
N GLU A 2 10.40 -4.92 1.16
CA GLU A 2 9.65 -6.13 1.54
C GLU A 2 8.21 -6.08 1.05
N LEU A 3 7.51 -7.20 1.21
CA LEU A 3 6.10 -7.34 0.86
C LEU A 3 5.24 -6.37 1.68
N HIS A 4 4.48 -5.51 1.00
CA HIS A 4 3.55 -4.60 1.66
C HIS A 4 2.43 -4.14 0.72
N THR A 5 1.47 -3.40 1.28
CA THR A 5 0.57 -2.52 0.54
C THR A 5 0.92 -1.07 0.87
N ASP A 6 0.52 -0.12 0.02
CA ASP A 6 0.72 1.31 0.32
C ASP A 6 -0.36 1.83 1.26
N SER A 7 0.02 2.69 2.21
CA SER A 7 -0.94 3.39 3.10
C SER A 7 -1.63 4.59 2.42
N SER A 8 -1.35 4.84 1.14
CA SER A 8 -1.82 5.99 0.38
C SER A 8 -3.27 5.82 -0.13
N VAL A 9 -3.81 6.89 -0.71
CA VAL A 9 -4.96 6.79 -1.62
C VAL A 9 -4.44 6.27 -2.97
N ILE A 10 -3.47 6.96 -3.54
CA ILE A 10 -2.79 6.58 -4.79
C ILE A 10 -1.28 6.75 -4.61
N SER A 11 -0.52 5.84 -5.21
CA SER A 11 0.93 5.97 -5.43
C SER A 11 1.21 6.07 -6.93
N ILE A 12 1.99 7.07 -7.34
CA ILE A 12 2.41 7.33 -8.72
C ILE A 12 3.90 7.05 -8.82
N LEU A 13 4.26 6.03 -9.59
CA LEU A 13 5.60 5.51 -9.67
C LEU A 13 6.17 5.69 -11.09
N LYS A 14 7.38 6.23 -11.18
CA LYS A 14 8.26 6.08 -12.34
C LYS A 14 9.38 5.12 -11.96
N GLU A 15 9.57 4.07 -12.74
CA GLU A 15 10.75 3.20 -12.66
C GLU A 15 11.55 3.23 -13.96
N ASP A 16 12.84 2.91 -13.86
CA ASP A 16 13.72 2.72 -15.01
C ASP A 16 13.48 1.38 -15.72
N GLU A 17 14.23 1.13 -16.80
CA GLU A 17 14.12 -0.10 -17.58
C GLU A 17 14.67 -1.36 -16.88
N THR A 18 15.38 -1.21 -15.75
CA THR A 18 15.83 -2.35 -14.95
C THR A 18 14.63 -3.10 -14.37
N GLY A 19 13.60 -2.35 -13.96
CA GLY A 19 12.37 -2.88 -13.38
C GLY A 19 12.60 -3.72 -12.13
N GLY A 20 11.58 -4.47 -11.72
CA GLY A 20 11.66 -5.34 -10.52
C GLY A 20 10.46 -5.26 -9.61
N LEU A 21 9.52 -4.35 -9.88
CA LEU A 21 8.22 -4.35 -9.22
C LEU A 21 7.46 -5.65 -9.55
N GLU A 22 6.98 -6.31 -8.50
CA GLU A 22 6.08 -7.44 -8.57
C GLU A 22 4.82 -7.13 -7.77
N ILE A 23 3.66 -7.45 -8.32
CA ILE A 23 2.34 -7.29 -7.70
C ILE A 23 1.68 -8.65 -7.51
N MET A 24 0.88 -8.81 -6.46
CA MET A 24 0.10 -10.03 -6.24
C MET A 24 -1.26 -9.90 -6.94
N LYS A 25 -1.61 -10.87 -7.79
CA LYS A 25 -2.94 -11.00 -8.37
C LYS A 25 -3.49 -12.39 -8.05
N GLY A 26 -4.51 -12.45 -7.20
CA GLY A 26 -4.95 -13.72 -6.62
C GLY A 26 -3.84 -14.30 -5.75
N GLU A 27 -3.31 -15.46 -6.15
CA GLU A 27 -2.21 -16.14 -5.47
C GLU A 27 -0.89 -16.06 -6.25
N GLU A 28 -0.88 -15.35 -7.38
CA GLU A 28 0.26 -15.28 -8.29
C GLU A 28 1.00 -13.94 -8.21
N TRP A 29 2.33 -14.02 -8.27
CA TRP A 29 3.20 -12.86 -8.41
C TRP A 29 3.36 -12.50 -9.89
N LEU A 30 2.85 -11.34 -10.27
CA LEU A 30 3.00 -10.78 -11.61
C LEU A 30 4.07 -9.70 -11.61
N ARG A 31 5.00 -9.79 -12.56
CA ARG A 31 6.02 -8.77 -12.75
C ARG A 31 5.45 -7.63 -13.58
N VAL A 32 5.64 -6.40 -13.11
CA VAL A 32 5.32 -5.21 -13.89
C VAL A 32 6.43 -4.99 -14.90
N LYS A 33 6.08 -4.94 -16.18
CA LYS A 33 7.03 -4.68 -17.26
C LYS A 33 7.27 -3.16 -17.34
N PRO A 34 8.53 -2.68 -17.23
CA PRO A 34 8.82 -1.28 -17.49
C PRO A 34 8.41 -0.90 -18.91
N VAL A 35 7.69 0.21 -19.03
CA VAL A 35 7.31 0.81 -20.32
C VAL A 35 7.86 2.23 -20.35
N ALA A 36 8.64 2.55 -21.39
CA ALA A 36 9.19 3.87 -21.59
C ALA A 36 8.08 4.94 -21.56
N ASP A 37 8.38 6.10 -20.99
CA ASP A 37 7.47 7.26 -20.93
C ASP A 37 6.10 7.02 -20.27
N THR A 38 5.98 5.96 -19.46
CA THR A 38 4.78 5.70 -18.65
C THR A 38 5.01 5.96 -17.17
N LEU A 39 3.89 6.09 -16.45
CA LEU A 39 3.79 6.08 -15.00
C LEU A 39 2.94 4.88 -14.57
N ILE A 40 3.29 4.28 -13.44
CA ILE A 40 2.53 3.22 -12.80
C ILE A 40 1.67 3.86 -11.71
N ILE A 41 0.38 3.54 -11.70
CA ILE A 41 -0.56 3.98 -10.68
C ILE A 41 -0.93 2.78 -9.81
N ASN A 42 -0.66 2.86 -8.51
CA ASN A 42 -1.10 1.88 -7.52
C ASN A 42 -2.17 2.49 -6.61
N LEU A 43 -3.19 1.71 -6.26
CA LEU A 43 -4.21 2.10 -5.30
C LEU A 43 -3.82 1.55 -3.93
N GLY A 44 -3.81 2.41 -2.92
CA GLY A 44 -3.42 2.05 -1.57
C GLY A 44 -4.61 1.76 -0.65
N ASP A 45 -4.30 1.55 0.62
CA ASP A 45 -5.26 1.18 1.66
C ASP A 45 -6.35 2.25 1.82
N MET A 46 -6.04 3.53 1.66
CA MET A 46 -7.05 4.57 1.82
C MET A 46 -8.06 4.55 0.68
N MET A 47 -7.64 4.25 -0.56
CA MET A 47 -8.60 4.07 -1.66
C MET A 47 -9.49 2.85 -1.41
N GLN A 48 -8.92 1.76 -0.89
CA GLN A 48 -9.72 0.58 -0.55
C GLN A 48 -10.78 0.88 0.51
N ALA A 49 -10.42 1.63 1.56
CA ALA A 49 -11.38 2.04 2.57
C ALA A 49 -12.45 3.01 2.03
N ILE A 50 -12.05 4.02 1.26
CA ILE A 50 -12.97 5.02 0.70
C ILE A 50 -13.95 4.40 -0.30
N SER A 51 -13.53 3.39 -1.05
CA SER A 51 -14.34 2.71 -2.06
C SER A 51 -15.17 1.53 -1.53
N ASP A 52 -15.28 1.38 -0.20
CA ASP A 52 -15.99 0.24 0.40
C ASP A 52 -15.54 -1.11 -0.18
N ASP A 53 -14.21 -1.29 -0.28
CA ASP A 53 -13.59 -2.49 -0.83
C ASP A 53 -13.81 -2.75 -2.34
N GLU A 54 -14.44 -1.84 -3.10
CA GLU A 54 -14.57 -1.97 -4.57
C GLU A 54 -13.20 -2.01 -5.26
N TYR A 55 -12.27 -1.16 -4.81
CA TYR A 55 -10.87 -1.21 -5.23
C TYR A 55 -10.01 -1.81 -4.13
N LYS A 56 -9.20 -2.82 -4.48
CA LYS A 56 -8.33 -3.49 -3.52
C LYS A 56 -6.90 -2.97 -3.56
N SER A 57 -6.36 -2.68 -2.38
CA SER A 57 -4.97 -2.32 -2.17
C SER A 57 -4.07 -3.51 -2.48
N VAL A 58 -3.21 -3.36 -3.47
CA VAL A 58 -2.46 -4.49 -4.04
C VAL A 58 -1.16 -4.72 -3.26
N LYS A 59 -0.97 -5.96 -2.80
CA LYS A 59 0.31 -6.40 -2.24
C LYS A 59 1.37 -6.36 -3.32
N HIS A 60 2.48 -5.71 -3.03
CA HIS A 60 3.59 -5.60 -3.97
C HIS A 60 4.94 -5.68 -3.25
N ARG A 61 5.99 -5.95 -4.03
CA ARG A 61 7.37 -6.01 -3.57
C ARG A 61 8.32 -5.64 -4.71
N VAL A 62 9.58 -5.39 -4.38
CA VAL A 62 10.63 -5.19 -5.39
C VAL A 62 11.68 -6.29 -5.28
N LYS A 63 11.83 -7.08 -6.34
CA LYS A 63 12.89 -8.09 -6.48
C LYS A 63 13.90 -7.68 -7.54
N LYS A 64 15.17 -7.56 -7.13
CA LYS A 64 16.29 -7.32 -8.06
C LYS A 64 16.40 -8.51 -9.01
N LYS A 65 16.38 -8.22 -10.32
CA LYS A 65 16.62 -9.22 -11.37
C LYS A 65 18.10 -9.36 -11.69
N ASP A 66 18.79 -8.23 -11.68
CA ASP A 66 20.20 -8.13 -11.98
C ASP A 66 20.91 -7.56 -10.74
N ARG A 67 21.96 -8.24 -10.28
CA ARG A 67 22.79 -7.77 -9.16
C ARG A 67 23.86 -6.79 -9.60
N THR A 68 24.06 -6.64 -10.91
CA THR A 68 25.09 -5.79 -11.53
C THR A 68 24.56 -4.43 -11.96
N ARG A 69 23.23 -4.28 -12.08
CA ARG A 69 22.57 -3.01 -12.44
C ARG A 69 21.79 -2.42 -11.28
N GLU A 70 21.90 -1.12 -11.10
CA GLU A 70 21.06 -0.37 -10.19
C GLU A 70 19.65 -0.19 -10.77
N ARG A 71 18.66 -0.14 -9.89
CA ARG A 71 17.27 0.18 -10.24
C ARG A 71 16.93 1.50 -9.57
N HIS A 72 16.58 2.49 -10.37
CA HIS A 72 16.07 3.76 -9.91
C HIS A 72 14.54 3.80 -10.01
N SER A 73 13.93 4.39 -8.99
CA SER A 73 12.50 4.70 -9.05
C SER A 73 12.16 5.92 -8.21
N VAL A 74 11.23 6.72 -8.70
CA VAL A 74 10.65 7.85 -8.00
C VAL A 74 9.18 7.55 -7.75
N CYS A 75 8.77 7.60 -6.49
CA CYS A 75 7.38 7.37 -6.10
C CYS A 75 6.82 8.62 -5.43
N TYR A 76 5.66 9.07 -5.91
CA TYR A 76 4.87 10.14 -5.32
C TYR A 76 3.62 9.54 -4.69
N PHE A 77 3.32 9.92 -3.45
CA PHE A 77 2.21 9.35 -2.68
C PHE A 77 1.18 10.44 -2.36
N VAL A 78 -0.09 10.13 -2.59
CA VAL A 78 -1.21 10.98 -2.21
C VAL A 78 -1.86 10.41 -0.96
N PHE A 79 -1.90 11.18 0.12
CA PHE A 79 -2.50 10.79 1.39
C PHE A 79 -3.70 11.69 1.72
N PRO A 80 -4.67 11.21 2.52
CA PRO A 80 -5.67 12.09 3.11
C PRO A 80 -5.02 13.10 4.06
N GLN A 81 -5.74 14.17 4.38
CA GLN A 81 -5.39 15.01 5.53
C GLN A 81 -5.43 14.15 6.81
N ARG A 82 -4.56 14.44 7.78
CA ARG A 82 -4.38 13.58 8.96
C ARG A 82 -5.66 13.43 9.78
N ASP A 83 -6.40 14.52 9.95
CA ASP A 83 -7.67 14.62 10.66
C ASP A 83 -8.89 14.22 9.82
N CYS A 84 -8.70 13.88 8.53
CA CYS A 84 -9.77 13.41 7.68
C CYS A 84 -10.30 12.07 8.21
N VAL A 85 -11.61 12.04 8.53
CA VAL A 85 -12.30 10.82 8.96
C VAL A 85 -12.69 10.00 7.74
N ILE A 86 -12.09 8.82 7.61
CA ILE A 86 -12.47 7.80 6.65
C ILE A 86 -13.69 7.06 7.18
N LYS A 87 -14.77 7.04 6.37
CA LYS A 87 -16.01 6.32 6.66
C LYS A 87 -16.21 5.27 5.58
N SER A 88 -16.50 4.06 6.01
CA SER A 88 -16.75 2.91 5.15
C SER A 88 -17.83 2.04 5.80
N SER A 89 -18.60 1.33 4.99
CA SER A 89 -19.51 0.30 5.49
C SER A 89 -18.76 -0.93 6.05
N ASN A 90 -17.51 -1.15 5.62
CA ASN A 90 -16.71 -2.32 5.96
C ASN A 90 -15.75 -2.08 7.15
N TYR A 91 -15.57 -0.84 7.59
CA TYR A 91 -14.62 -0.46 8.65
C TYR A 91 -15.28 0.46 9.69
N LYS A 92 -14.85 0.37 10.95
CA LYS A 92 -15.15 1.37 11.98
C LYS A 92 -14.57 2.72 11.49
N PRO A 93 -15.24 3.87 11.70
CA PRO A 93 -14.67 5.16 11.34
C PRO A 93 -13.31 5.39 12.00
N PHE A 94 -12.35 5.94 11.25
CA PHE A 94 -11.02 6.29 11.73
C PHE A 94 -10.48 7.51 10.99
N THR A 95 -9.56 8.25 11.61
CA THR A 95 -8.78 9.31 10.99
C THR A 95 -7.53 8.74 10.34
N TYR A 96 -6.99 9.41 9.31
CA TYR A 96 -5.72 8.99 8.73
C TYR A 96 -4.57 8.99 9.75
N SER A 97 -4.57 9.91 10.72
CA SER A 97 -3.60 9.89 11.84
C SER A 97 -3.71 8.66 12.72
N GLU A 98 -4.91 8.17 13.00
CA GLU A 98 -5.10 6.92 13.77
C GLU A 98 -4.59 5.72 12.98
N PHE A 99 -4.84 5.68 11.67
CA PHE A 99 -4.30 4.64 10.79
C PHE A 99 -2.76 4.67 10.79
N GLU A 100 -2.15 5.84 10.62
CA GLU A 100 -0.70 6.01 10.63
C GLU A 100 -0.07 5.58 11.97
N ALA A 101 -0.66 5.99 13.10
CA ALA A 101 -0.21 5.60 14.43
C ALA A 101 -0.31 4.07 14.63
N GLN A 102 -1.38 3.45 14.15
CA GLN A 102 -1.54 1.99 14.23
C GLN A 102 -0.51 1.26 13.36
N VAL A 103 -0.17 1.77 12.18
CA VAL A 103 0.90 1.21 11.33
C VAL A 103 2.25 1.32 12.02
N GLN A 104 2.55 2.45 12.67
CA GLN A 104 3.79 2.62 13.45
C GLN A 104 3.86 1.62 14.61
N ALA A 105 2.77 1.46 15.36
CA ALA A 105 2.67 0.47 16.42
C ALA A 105 2.84 -0.96 15.89
N ASP A 106 2.19 -1.31 14.77
CA ASP A 106 2.32 -2.63 14.14
C ASP A 106 3.78 -2.93 13.79
N PHE A 107 4.53 -1.97 13.22
CA PHE A 107 5.96 -2.15 12.95
C PHE A 107 6.78 -2.30 14.24
N GLN A 108 6.46 -1.53 15.28
CA GLN A 108 7.16 -1.61 16.56
C GLN A 108 6.97 -2.98 17.25
N TYR A 109 5.75 -3.53 17.23
CA TYR A 109 5.41 -4.75 17.98
C TYR A 109 5.48 -6.03 17.15
N LEU A 110 5.21 -5.96 15.84
CA LEU A 110 5.11 -7.13 14.96
C LEU A 110 6.15 -7.14 13.83
N GLY A 111 6.86 -6.04 13.62
CA GLY A 111 7.81 -5.88 12.50
C GLY A 111 7.13 -5.78 11.13
N THR A 112 5.80 -5.74 11.06
CA THR A 112 5.04 -5.68 9.81
C THR A 112 3.71 -4.97 10.00
N LYS A 113 3.21 -4.35 8.93
CA LYS A 113 1.90 -3.68 8.92
C LYS A 113 0.76 -4.70 8.89
N VAL A 114 -0.24 -4.53 9.77
CA VAL A 114 -1.52 -5.26 9.69
C VAL A 114 -2.53 -4.51 8.80
N GLY A 115 -2.57 -3.17 8.90
CA GLY A 115 -3.36 -2.31 8.02
C GLY A 115 -4.85 -2.27 8.36
N LEU A 116 -5.72 -2.14 7.34
CA LEU A 116 -7.16 -1.90 7.49
C LEU A 116 -7.89 -2.95 8.36
N HIS A 117 -7.36 -4.16 8.47
CA HIS A 117 -7.95 -5.19 9.33
C HIS A 117 -8.09 -4.73 10.79
N ARG A 118 -7.20 -3.86 11.29
CA ARG A 118 -7.28 -3.26 12.64
C ARG A 118 -8.59 -2.49 12.86
N PHE A 119 -9.14 -1.92 11.79
CA PHE A 119 -10.34 -1.11 11.77
C PHE A 119 -11.59 -1.90 11.39
N SER A 120 -11.50 -3.23 11.21
CA SER A 120 -12.68 -4.07 10.97
C SER A 120 -13.67 -4.00 12.15
N PRO A 121 -15.00 -4.02 11.92
CA PRO A 121 -16.02 -4.10 12.96
C PRO A 121 -15.78 -5.24 13.96
N LYS A 122 -15.24 -6.37 13.47
CA LYS A 122 -14.96 -7.58 14.25
C LYS A 122 -13.58 -7.57 14.92
N SER A 123 -12.73 -6.57 14.64
CA SER A 123 -11.41 -6.46 15.25
C SER A 123 -11.57 -6.18 16.76
N PRO A 124 -10.95 -6.98 17.64
CA PRO A 124 -10.88 -6.65 19.05
C PRO A 124 -10.17 -5.30 19.20
N LEU A 125 -10.77 -4.36 19.94
CA LEU A 125 -10.06 -3.16 20.38
C LEU A 125 -8.95 -3.63 21.32
N PHE A 126 -7.72 -3.72 20.84
CA PHE A 126 -6.57 -3.84 21.72
C PHE A 126 -6.22 -2.43 22.20
N LEU A 127 -6.38 -2.22 23.50
CA LEU A 127 -5.83 -1.11 24.28
C LEU A 127 -4.29 -1.11 24.22
#